data_AF-A0A7S0AQ49-F1
#
_entry.id   AF-A0A7S0AQ49-F1
#
_cell.length_a   1.000
_cell.length_b   1.000
_cell.length_c   1.000
_cell.angle_alpha   90.00
_cell.angle_beta   90.00
_cell.angle_gamma   90.00
#
_symmetry.space_group_name_H-M   'P 1'
#
loop_
_entity.id
_entity.type
_entity.pdbx_description
1 polymer ?
#
loop_
_entity_poly.entity_id
_entity_poly.type
_entity_poly.pdbx_seq_one_letter_code
_entity_poly.pdbx_strand_id
1 'polypeptide(L)'
;YPGLNMSRCIGDLMGHQGCGITAEPEVSEIDVKEEDYVLLVCSDGVWEFISPTEAVNIVKDKGPTEAMAAAETLAKEAWDRWITEEGGQVVDDITVVLAFLNQPPK
;
A
#
# COMPACT_ATOMS: atom_id res chain seq x y z
N TYR A 1 -21.51 -16.25 -4.41
CA TYR A 1 -20.69 -15.18 -5.00
C TYR A 1 -21.50 -13.90 -4.92
N PRO A 2 -21.01 -12.83 -4.29
CA PRO A 2 -19.77 -12.14 -4.64
C PRO A 2 -18.53 -12.61 -3.85
N GLY A 3 -17.34 -12.39 -4.44
CA GLY A 3 -16.03 -12.76 -3.87
C GLY A 3 -15.06 -11.58 -3.75
N LEU A 4 -15.55 -10.35 -3.91
CA LEU A 4 -14.79 -9.12 -3.68
C LEU A 4 -15.08 -8.60 -2.27
N ASN A 5 -14.03 -8.23 -1.55
CA ASN A 5 -14.13 -7.60 -0.23
C ASN A 5 -14.12 -6.06 -0.32
N MET A 6 -14.60 -5.48 -1.42
CA MET A 6 -14.67 -4.03 -1.62
C MET A 6 -16.01 -3.62 -2.24
N SER A 7 -16.51 -2.45 -1.88
CA SER A 7 -17.74 -1.85 -2.45
C SER A 7 -17.49 -1.00 -3.69
N ARG A 8 -16.21 -0.74 -4.01
CA ARG A 8 -15.82 0.00 -5.20
C ARG A 8 -14.76 -0.76 -5.98
N CYS A 9 -14.93 -0.89 -7.29
CA CYS A 9 -13.92 -1.45 -8.18
C CYS A 9 -14.14 -0.99 -9.62
N ILE A 10 -13.10 -1.13 -10.43
CA ILE A 10 -13.21 -1.04 -11.89
C ILE A 10 -13.39 -2.47 -12.41
N GLY A 11 -14.39 -2.70 -13.26
CA GLY A 11 -14.58 -4.01 -13.89
C GLY A 11 -15.87 -4.69 -13.45
N ASP A 12 -15.77 -5.83 -12.75
CA ASP A 12 -16.84 -6.73 -12.28
C ASP A 12 -18.29 -6.36 -12.71
N LEU A 13 -18.64 -6.70 -13.96
CA LEU A 13 -19.94 -6.35 -14.55
C LEU A 13 -21.12 -6.90 -13.75
N MET A 14 -20.98 -8.11 -13.19
CA MET A 14 -22.03 -8.72 -12.38
C MET A 14 -22.21 -7.98 -11.06
N GLY A 15 -21.10 -7.62 -10.41
CA GLY A 15 -21.09 -6.83 -9.18
C GLY A 15 -21.77 -5.47 -9.34
N HIS A 16 -21.50 -4.76 -10.45
CA HIS A 16 -22.16 -3.48 -10.74
C HIS A 16 -23.67 -3.63 -11.04
N GLN A 17 -24.07 -4.68 -11.75
CA GLN A 17 -25.47 -4.88 -12.13
C GLN A 17 -26.34 -5.38 -10.99
N GLY A 18 -25.80 -6.16 -10.05
CA GLY A 18 -26.58 -6.92 -9.07
C GLY A 18 -26.20 -6.75 -7.61
N CYS A 19 -25.07 -6.10 -7.29
CA CYS A 19 -24.54 -6.06 -5.92
C CYS A 19 -24.21 -4.64 -5.42
N GLY A 20 -24.53 -3.60 -6.19
CA GLY A 20 -24.33 -2.20 -5.76
C GLY A 20 -22.87 -1.74 -5.74
N ILE A 21 -21.96 -2.48 -6.39
CA ILE A 21 -20.57 -2.07 -6.55
C ILE A 21 -20.52 -0.84 -7.47
N THR A 22 -19.68 0.14 -7.15
CA THR A 22 -19.49 1.36 -7.96
C THR A 22 -18.06 1.50 -8.48
N ALA A 23 -17.88 2.09 -9.66
CA ALA A 23 -16.55 2.45 -10.19
C ALA A 23 -16.19 3.91 -9.89
N GLU A 24 -17.08 4.66 -9.22
CA GLU A 24 -16.86 6.07 -8.89
C GLU A 24 -15.75 6.20 -7.81
N PRO A 25 -14.65 6.90 -8.09
CA PRO A 25 -13.55 7.04 -7.14
C PRO A 25 -13.93 7.97 -5.99
N GLU A 26 -13.15 7.89 -4.91
CA GLU A 26 -13.06 8.97 -3.95
C GLU A 26 -11.88 9.86 -4.33
N VAL A 27 -12.08 11.17 -4.35
CA VAL A 27 -11.06 12.14 -4.76
C VAL A 27 -10.79 13.08 -3.60
N SER A 28 -9.52 13.20 -3.23
CA SER A 28 -9.01 14.14 -2.24
C SER A 28 -7.80 14.87 -2.79
N GLU A 29 -7.57 16.08 -2.27
CA GLU A 29 -6.43 16.93 -2.60
C GLU A 29 -5.74 17.34 -1.30
N ILE A 30 -4.42 17.28 -1.28
CA ILE A 30 -3.60 17.58 -0.11
C ILE A 30 -2.43 18.44 -0.56
N ASP A 31 -2.23 19.58 0.11
CA ASP A 31 -1.04 20.41 -0.07
C ASP A 31 0.16 19.72 0.58
N VAL A 32 1.19 19.43 -0.22
CA VAL A 32 2.46 18.87 0.27
C VAL A 32 3.22 19.93 1.06
N LYS A 33 3.50 19.66 2.33
CA LYS A 33 4.24 20.53 3.26
C LYS A 33 5.67 20.03 3.44
N GLU A 34 6.53 20.85 4.03
CA GLU A 34 7.92 20.49 4.33
C GLU A 34 8.05 19.26 5.26
N GLU A 35 7.05 19.02 6.11
CA GLU A 35 6.99 17.88 7.03
C GLU A 35 6.58 16.56 6.36
N ASP A 36 6.00 16.61 5.16
CA ASP A 36 5.59 15.43 4.41
C ASP A 36 6.83 14.81 3.74
N TYR A 37 7.40 13.79 4.38
CA TYR A 37 8.66 13.22 3.92
C TYR A 37 8.51 12.24 2.75
N VAL A 38 7.57 11.31 2.86
CA VAL A 38 7.44 10.16 1.96
C VAL A 38 5.97 9.87 1.66
N LEU A 39 5.67 9.60 0.40
CA LEU A 39 4.40 9.05 -0.08
C LEU A 39 4.58 7.55 -0.36
N LEU A 40 3.71 6.74 0.24
CA LEU A 40 3.62 5.31 0.00
C LEU A 40 2.28 5.00 -0.65
N VAL A 41 2.32 4.34 -1.82
CA VAL A 41 1.14 3.78 -2.48
C VAL A 41 1.39 2.30 -2.66
N CYS A 42 0.63 1.47 -1.95
CA CYS A 42 0.84 0.02 -1.91
C CYS A 42 -0.47 -0.74 -2.12
N SER A 43 -0.37 -1.99 -2.57
CA SER A 43 -1.49 -2.95 -2.51
C SER A 43 -1.83 -3.33 -1.07
N ASP A 44 -3.01 -3.91 -0.85
CA ASP A 44 -3.45 -4.49 0.43
C ASP A 44 -2.50 -5.59 0.94
N GLY A 45 -1.79 -6.30 0.05
CA GLY A 45 -0.70 -7.20 0.43
C GLY A 45 0.36 -6.57 1.35
N VAL A 46 0.52 -5.24 1.38
CA VAL A 46 1.35 -4.55 2.39
C VAL A 46 0.56 -4.27 3.67
N TRP A 47 -0.65 -3.74 3.51
CA TRP A 47 -1.45 -3.17 4.60
C TRP A 47 -2.14 -4.21 5.48
N GLU A 48 -2.23 -5.47 5.03
CA GLU A 48 -2.83 -6.57 5.82
C GLU A 48 -2.12 -6.74 7.17
N PHE A 49 -0.78 -6.67 7.18
CA PHE A 49 0.04 -6.92 8.37
C PHE A 49 0.97 -5.78 8.76
N ILE A 50 0.99 -4.65 8.04
CA ILE A 50 1.84 -3.50 8.33
C ILE A 50 0.99 -2.24 8.45
N SER A 51 1.05 -1.57 9.61
CA SER A 51 0.38 -0.28 9.78
C SER A 51 1.10 0.85 9.01
N PRO A 52 0.41 1.95 8.64
CA PRO A 52 1.04 3.09 7.98
C PRO A 52 2.25 3.66 8.74
N THR A 53 2.16 3.72 10.07
CA THR A 53 3.27 4.19 10.92
C THR A 53 4.47 3.25 10.88
N GLU A 54 4.26 1.94 10.86
CA GLU A 54 5.35 0.97 10.70
C GLU A 54 5.98 1.05 9.32
N ALA A 55 5.16 1.14 8.26
CA ALA A 55 5.65 1.28 6.89
C ALA A 55 6.58 2.49 6.73
N VAL A 56 6.19 3.64 7.29
CA VAL A 56 7.06 4.83 7.33
C VAL A 56 8.34 4.56 8.14
N ASN A 57 8.24 3.91 9.31
CA ASN A 57 9.42 3.58 10.12
C ASN A 57 10.41 2.63 9.44
N ILE A 58 9.94 1.75 8.56
CA ILE A 58 10.78 0.83 7.79
C ILE A 58 11.59 1.60 6.73
N VAL A 59 11.01 2.63 6.13
CA VAL A 59 11.63 3.36 5.00
C VAL A 59 12.29 4.68 5.38
N LYS A 60 12.03 5.21 6.59
CA LYS A 60 12.43 6.58 6.98
C LYS A 60 13.94 6.85 6.93
N ASP A 61 14.76 5.82 7.13
CA ASP A 61 16.23 5.97 7.18
C ASP A 61 16.87 5.97 5.78
N LYS A 62 16.06 5.85 4.72
CA LYS A 62 16.47 5.87 3.32
C LYS A 62 16.16 7.22 2.71
N GLY A 63 16.99 7.65 1.75
CA GLY A 63 16.77 8.87 0.97
C GLY A 63 16.46 8.62 -0.51
N PRO A 64 16.30 9.69 -1.33
CA PRO A 64 15.93 9.59 -2.75
C PRO A 64 16.79 8.65 -3.60
N THR A 65 18.10 8.57 -3.32
CA THR A 65 19.02 7.67 -4.03
C THR A 65 18.82 6.19 -3.70
N GLU A 66 18.12 5.90 -2.60
CA GLU A 66 17.83 4.56 -2.09
C GLU A 66 16.34 4.20 -2.20
N ALA A 67 15.53 4.96 -2.96
CA ALA A 67 14.09 4.77 -3.05
C ALA A 67 13.67 3.35 -3.43
N MET A 68 14.36 2.74 -4.40
CA MET A 68 14.09 1.35 -4.79
C MET A 68 14.40 0.39 -3.65
N ALA A 69 15.55 0.55 -2.98
CA ALA A 69 15.93 -0.29 -1.85
C ALA A 69 14.96 -0.13 -0.66
N ALA A 70 14.45 1.08 -0.44
CA ALA A 70 13.43 1.35 0.57
C ALA A 70 12.11 0.62 0.25
N ALA A 71 11.65 0.70 -1.00
CA ALA A 71 10.47 -0.01 -1.47
C ALA A 71 10.63 -1.54 -1.38
N GLU A 72 11.78 -2.07 -1.79
CA GLU A 72 12.13 -3.49 -1.68
C GLU A 72 12.17 -3.96 -0.22
N THR A 73 12.69 -3.12 0.69
CA THR A 73 12.72 -3.43 2.13
C THR A 73 11.30 -3.55 2.69
N LEU A 74 10.41 -2.62 2.34
CA LEU A 74 9.01 -2.68 2.77
C LEU A 74 8.27 -3.87 2.16
N ALA A 75 8.47 -4.14 0.87
CA ALA A 75 7.85 -5.29 0.19
C ALA A 75 8.31 -6.62 0.79
N LYS A 76 9.61 -6.73 1.12
CA LYS A 76 10.15 -7.92 1.79
C LYS A 76 9.59 -8.10 3.19
N GLU A 77 9.51 -7.03 3.99
CA GLU A 77 8.91 -7.10 5.33
C GLU A 77 7.45 -7.57 5.25
N ALA A 78 6.67 -7.07 4.27
CA ALA A 78 5.30 -7.54 4.06
C ALA A 78 5.27 -9.04 3.74
N TRP A 79 6.14 -9.49 2.83
CA TRP A 79 6.25 -10.92 2.48
C TRP A 79 6.62 -11.79 3.68
N ASP A 80 7.60 -11.37 4.49
CA ASP A 80 8.04 -12.09 5.70
C ASP A 80 6.89 -12.21 6.73
N ARG A 81 6.05 -11.15 6.86
CA ARG A 81 4.85 -11.19 7.71
C ARG A 81 3.78 -12.13 7.17
N TRP A 82 3.48 -12.10 5.87
CA TRP A 82 2.56 -13.08 5.26
C TRP A 82 2.98 -14.52 5.54
N ILE A 83 4.27 -14.84 5.35
CA ILE A 83 4.79 -16.19 5.64
C ILE A 83 4.63 -16.55 7.12
N THR A 84 4.81 -15.59 8.02
CA THR A 84 4.71 -15.82 9.47
C THR A 84 3.27 -15.99 9.93
N GLU A 85 2.38 -15.09 9.52
CA GLU A 85 0.96 -15.04 9.97
C GLU A 85 0.10 -16.12 9.29
N GLU A 86 0.32 -16.39 8.00
CA GLU A 86 -0.41 -17.43 7.25
C GLU A 86 0.31 -18.79 7.23
N GLY A 87 1.36 -18.95 8.03
CA GLY A 87 2.12 -20.20 8.14
C GLY A 87 2.73 -20.69 6.82
N GLY A 88 3.07 -19.76 5.92
CA GLY A 88 3.65 -20.03 4.61
C GLY A 88 2.69 -20.65 3.59
N GLN A 89 1.38 -20.63 3.83
CA GLN A 89 0.39 -21.25 2.95
C GLN A 89 0.02 -20.37 1.75
N VAL A 90 -0.09 -19.06 1.99
CA VAL A 90 -0.48 -18.07 0.99
C VAL A 90 0.27 -16.78 1.24
N VAL A 91 0.60 -16.08 0.16
CA VAL A 91 1.10 -14.70 0.17
C VAL A 91 0.35 -13.99 -0.95
N ASP A 92 -0.20 -12.83 -0.65
CA ASP A 92 -0.86 -12.01 -1.65
C ASP A 92 0.16 -11.28 -2.56
N ASP A 93 -0.32 -10.70 -3.66
CA ASP A 93 0.53 -9.87 -4.52
C ASP A 93 0.92 -8.56 -3.79
N ILE A 94 2.22 -8.37 -3.61
CA ILE A 94 2.79 -7.22 -2.89
C ILE A 94 3.37 -6.23 -3.89
N THR A 95 2.81 -5.01 -3.91
CA THR A 95 3.33 -3.88 -4.71
C THR A 95 3.56 -2.68 -3.81
N VAL A 96 4.75 -2.05 -3.94
CA VAL A 96 5.11 -0.81 -3.24
C VAL A 96 5.56 0.22 -4.26
N VAL A 97 4.92 1.39 -4.24
CA VAL A 97 5.40 2.61 -4.91
C VAL A 97 5.77 3.62 -3.83
N LEU A 98 7.00 4.11 -3.87
CA LEU A 98 7.55 5.04 -2.90
C LEU A 98 8.06 6.29 -3.61
N ALA A 99 7.67 7.46 -3.11
CA ALA A 99 8.22 8.74 -3.53
C ALA A 99 8.63 9.57 -2.31
N PHE A 100 9.90 10.00 -2.26
CA PHE A 100 10.33 11.01 -1.30
C PHE A 100 9.90 12.39 -1.79
N LEU A 101 9.12 13.09 -0.98
CA LEU A 101 8.55 14.39 -1.31
C LEU A 101 9.47 15.53 -0.85
N ASN A 102 10.16 15.35 0.28
CA ASN A 102 11.05 16.33 0.89
C ASN A 102 12.35 15.68 1.41
N GLN A 103 13.26 16.50 1.94
CA GLN A 103 14.44 16.02 2.65
C GLN A 103 14.03 15.32 3.96
N PRO A 104 14.82 14.35 4.45
CA PRO A 104 14.54 13.71 5.73
C PRO A 104 14.47 14.74 6.85
N PRO A 105 13.55 14.57 7.82
CA PRO A 105 13.50 15.43 9.00
C PRO A 105 14.87 15.44 9.68
N LYS A 106 15.34 16.62 10.07
CA LYS A 106 16.60 16.79 10.82
C LYS A 106 16.49 16.27 12.25
#